data_AF-A0A956ZB70-F1
#
_entry.id   AF-A0A956ZB70-F1
#
_cell.length_a   1.000
_cell.length_b   1.000
_cell.length_c   1.000
_cell.angle_alpha   90.00
_cell.angle_beta   90.00
_cell.angle_gamma   90.00
#
_symmetry.space_group_name_H-M   'P 1'
#
loop_
_entity.id
_entity.type
_entity.pdbx_description
1 polymer ?
#
loop_
_entity_poly.entity_id
_entity_poly.type
_entity_poly.pdbx_seq_one_letter_code
_entity_poly.pdbx_strand_id
1 'polypeptide(L)'
;GGNNVVIGYRENRADSLIRSLNAWMYGLYIRLVFGLSVKDMDCAFKVFPTEAYHKVRPIKAGGALFSAEFLIKLKRAGYVFKEVPVRHFPRKFGTQSGANLKVILRMFRESWKLRNELRDS
;
A
#
# COMPACT_ATOMS: atom_id res chain seq x y z
N GLY A 1 10.54 16.28 15.49
CA GLY A 1 10.81 16.03 14.07
C GLY A 1 9.55 15.54 13.39
N GLY A 2 8.97 16.34 12.50
CA GLY A 2 7.62 16.17 11.94
C GLY A 2 7.44 15.13 10.83
N ASN A 3 8.43 14.25 10.59
CA ASN A 3 8.44 13.34 9.43
C ASN A 3 7.94 11.92 9.75
N ASN A 4 7.15 11.75 10.82
CA ASN A 4 6.64 10.44 11.21
C ASN A 4 5.25 10.21 10.62
N VAL A 5 5.07 9.07 9.97
CA VAL A 5 3.78 8.57 9.49
C VAL A 5 3.49 7.27 10.24
N VAL A 6 2.32 7.16 10.84
CA VAL A 6 1.89 5.95 11.53
C VAL A 6 0.99 5.16 10.59
N ILE A 7 1.33 3.90 10.36
CA ILE A 7 0.52 2.97 9.57
C ILE A 7 0.10 1.80 10.43
N GLY A 8 -1.16 1.41 10.33
CA GLY A 8 -1.67 0.21 10.98
C GLY A 8 -1.26 -1.04 10.22
N TYR A 9 -1.11 -2.15 10.94
CA TYR A 9 -1.12 -3.48 10.32
C TYR A 9 -2.09 -4.41 11.02
N ARG A 10 -2.74 -5.28 10.26
CA ARG A 10 -3.67 -6.29 10.79
C ARG A 10 -2.87 -7.46 11.34
N GLU A 11 -2.95 -7.67 12.65
CA GLU A 11 -2.19 -8.71 13.35
C GLU A 11 -2.75 -10.12 13.08
N ASN A 12 -4.08 -10.29 13.08
CA ASN A 12 -4.74 -11.56 12.81
C ASN A 12 -5.47 -11.51 11.47
N ARG A 13 -4.83 -12.03 10.41
CA ARG A 13 -5.51 -12.32 9.14
C ARG A 13 -6.11 -13.72 9.19
N ALA A 14 -7.38 -13.82 9.56
CA ALA A 14 -8.19 -15.04 9.40
C ALA A 14 -8.64 -15.18 7.93
N ASP A 15 -7.66 -15.30 7.04
CA ASP A 15 -7.83 -15.24 5.59
C ASP A 15 -7.56 -16.61 4.97
N SER A 16 -8.26 -16.94 3.88
CA SER A 16 -7.97 -18.17 3.14
C SER A 16 -6.51 -18.20 2.65
N LEU A 17 -5.92 -19.40 2.52
CA LEU A 17 -4.51 -19.56 2.12
C LEU A 17 -4.17 -18.80 0.82
N ILE A 18 -5.07 -18.84 -0.17
CA ILE A 18 -4.93 -18.13 -1.44
C ILE A 18 -4.85 -16.60 -1.23
N ARG A 19 -5.63 -16.08 -0.28
CA ARG A 19 -5.66 -14.64 0.03
C ARG A 19 -4.39 -14.19 0.73
N SER A 20 -3.85 -15.01 1.63
CA SER A 20 -2.55 -14.76 2.25
C SER A 20 -1.41 -14.80 1.24
N LEU A 21 -1.43 -15.79 0.32
CA LEU A 21 -0.43 -15.91 -0.74
C LEU A 21 -0.46 -14.72 -1.72
N ASN A 22 -1.64 -14.30 -2.19
CA ASN A 22 -1.77 -13.15 -3.08
C ASN A 22 -1.26 -11.85 -2.43
N ALA A 23 -1.59 -11.62 -1.17
CA ALA A 23 -1.11 -10.44 -0.46
C ALA A 23 0.41 -10.48 -0.22
N TRP A 24 0.96 -11.66 0.07
CA TRP A 24 2.39 -11.86 0.21
C TRP A 24 3.13 -11.61 -1.11
N MET A 25 2.65 -12.18 -2.23
CA MET A 25 3.22 -11.95 -3.55
C MET A 25 3.17 -10.47 -3.95
N TYR A 26 2.05 -9.80 -3.67
CA TYR A 26 1.91 -8.37 -3.93
C TYR A 26 2.89 -7.54 -3.09
N GLY A 27 2.99 -7.82 -1.79
CA GLY A 27 3.96 -7.16 -0.91
C GLY A 27 5.40 -7.38 -1.36
N LEU A 28 5.75 -8.61 -1.78
CA LEU A 28 7.06 -8.93 -2.32
C LEU A 28 7.34 -8.17 -3.61
N TYR A 29 6.39 -8.12 -4.54
CA TYR A 29 6.51 -7.36 -5.78
C TYR A 29 6.79 -5.89 -5.51
N ILE A 30 6.02 -5.25 -4.63
CA ILE A 30 6.18 -3.83 -4.28
C ILE A 30 7.53 -3.59 -3.60
N ARG A 31 7.97 -4.50 -2.73
CA ARG A 31 9.28 -4.43 -2.09
C ARG A 31 10.42 -4.53 -3.08
N LEU A 32 10.33 -5.42 -4.08
CA LEU A 32 11.37 -5.60 -5.10
C LEU A 32 11.41 -4.43 -6.10
N VAL A 33 10.25 -3.92 -6.52
CA VAL A 33 10.19 -2.88 -7.56
C VAL A 33 10.43 -1.48 -7.00
N PHE A 34 9.95 -1.19 -5.79
CA PHE A 34 9.98 0.16 -5.22
C PHE A 34 10.74 0.26 -3.89
N GLY A 35 11.26 -0.85 -3.37
CA GLY A 35 11.99 -0.87 -2.10
C GLY A 35 11.11 -0.56 -0.89
N LEU A 36 9.78 -0.57 -1.01
CA LEU A 36 8.87 -0.30 0.11
C LEU A 36 8.74 -1.56 0.96
N SER A 37 9.16 -1.49 2.22
CA SER A 37 9.05 -2.58 3.19
C SER A 37 8.07 -2.16 4.28
N VAL A 38 6.82 -2.65 4.17
CA VAL A 38 5.76 -2.45 5.17
C VAL A 38 5.00 -3.77 5.37
N LYS A 39 4.57 -4.07 6.60
CA LYS A 39 3.87 -5.30 6.98
C LYS A 39 2.51 -5.43 6.31
N ASP A 40 1.75 -4.34 6.22
CA ASP A 40 0.39 -4.36 5.67
C ASP A 40 0.05 -3.03 4.99
N MET A 41 0.53 -2.87 3.76
CA MET A 41 0.27 -1.68 2.94
C MET A 41 -1.22 -1.40 2.69
N ASP A 42 -2.04 -2.44 2.66
CA ASP A 42 -3.48 -2.37 2.38
C ASP A 42 -4.32 -2.07 3.63
N CYS A 43 -3.68 -1.91 4.79
CA CYS A 43 -4.40 -1.43 5.96
C CYS A 43 -4.91 -0.01 5.69
N ALA A 44 -6.20 0.22 5.92
CA ALA A 44 -6.81 1.54 5.76
C ALA A 44 -6.42 2.51 6.89
N PHE A 45 -5.95 2.00 8.02
CA PHE A 45 -5.54 2.83 9.14
C PHE A 45 -4.16 3.46 8.87
N LYS A 46 -4.15 4.75 8.54
CA LYS A 46 -2.93 5.54 8.30
C LYS A 46 -3.13 6.94 8.89
N VAL A 47 -2.16 7.40 9.68
CA VAL A 47 -2.13 8.72 10.28
C VAL A 47 -0.86 9.43 9.83
N PHE A 48 -1.01 10.59 9.21
CA PHE A 48 0.08 11.38 8.65
C PHE A 48 -0.25 12.88 8.78
N PRO A 49 0.76 13.76 8.84
CA PRO A 49 0.51 15.19 8.83
C PRO A 49 -0.03 15.63 7.46
N THR A 50 -0.90 16.64 7.44
CA THR A 50 -1.51 17.16 6.20
C THR A 50 -0.47 17.57 5.16
N GLU A 51 0.65 18.14 5.60
CA GLU A 51 1.80 18.50 4.76
C GLU A 51 2.36 17.30 3.98
N ALA A 52 2.37 16.10 4.57
CA ALA A 52 2.82 14.89 3.92
C ALA A 52 1.93 14.54 2.73
N TYR A 53 0.63 14.72 2.85
CA TYR A 53 -0.30 14.52 1.74
C TYR A 53 -0.02 15.51 0.61
N HIS A 54 0.10 16.81 0.90
CA HIS A 54 0.39 17.82 -0.12
C HIS A 54 1.72 17.58 -0.84
N LYS A 55 2.75 17.16 -0.11
CA LYS A 55 4.10 16.91 -0.66
C LYS A 55 4.16 15.75 -1.64
N VAL A 56 3.24 14.77 -1.54
CA VAL A 56 3.23 13.58 -2.40
C VAL A 56 2.18 13.63 -3.51
N ARG A 57 1.47 14.75 -3.67
CA ARG A 57 0.54 14.93 -4.80
C ARG A 57 1.31 15.18 -6.10
N PRO A 58 0.74 14.80 -7.27
CA PRO A 58 -0.51 14.06 -7.44
C PRO A 58 -0.32 12.56 -7.19
N ILE A 59 -1.35 11.88 -6.68
CA ILE A 59 -1.42 10.41 -6.63
C ILE A 59 -2.27 9.97 -7.82
N LYS A 60 -1.72 9.14 -8.71
CA LYS A 60 -2.36 8.81 -10.00
C LYS A 60 -3.07 7.44 -9.99
N ALA A 61 -2.69 6.54 -9.10
CA ALA A 61 -3.29 5.22 -8.97
C ALA A 61 -4.71 5.31 -8.41
N GLY A 62 -5.65 4.62 -9.05
CA GLY A 62 -7.09 4.69 -8.76
C GLY A 62 -7.67 3.36 -8.27
N GLY A 63 -6.91 2.58 -7.51
CA GLY A 63 -7.33 1.23 -7.08
C GLY A 63 -6.35 0.58 -6.11
N ALA A 64 -6.06 -0.71 -6.33
CA ALA A 64 -5.19 -1.50 -5.44
C ALA A 64 -3.80 -0.86 -5.23
N LEU A 65 -3.28 -0.14 -6.23
CA LEU A 65 -1.97 0.50 -6.13
C LEU A 65 -1.98 1.83 -5.36
N PHE A 66 -3.13 2.45 -5.09
CA PHE A 66 -3.19 3.76 -4.42
C PHE A 66 -2.41 3.76 -3.10
N SER A 67 -2.68 2.76 -2.25
CA SER A 67 -2.00 2.59 -0.97
C SER A 67 -0.49 2.44 -1.13
N ALA A 68 -0.04 1.73 -2.17
CA ALA A 68 1.36 1.55 -2.49
C ALA A 68 2.00 2.85 -2.94
N GLU A 69 1.42 3.51 -3.95
CA GLU A 69 1.93 4.76 -4.52
C GLU A 69 2.10 5.82 -3.45
N PHE A 70 1.09 5.99 -2.59
CA PHE A 70 1.14 6.95 -1.50
C PHE A 70 2.32 6.68 -0.56
N LEU A 71 2.50 5.43 -0.12
CA LEU A 71 3.60 5.06 0.77
C LEU A 71 4.97 5.15 0.08
N ILE A 72 5.07 4.80 -1.20
CA ILE A 72 6.31 4.93 -1.98
C ILE A 72 6.72 6.40 -2.08
N LYS A 73 5.79 7.29 -2.43
CA LYS A 73 6.05 8.73 -2.54
C LYS A 73 6.42 9.33 -1.18
N LEU A 74 5.75 8.93 -0.10
CA LEU A 74 6.11 9.35 1.26
C LEU A 74 7.53 8.91 1.64
N LYS A 75 7.90 7.67 1.34
CA LYS A 75 9.25 7.16 1.61
C LYS A 75 10.30 7.99 0.87
N ARG A 76 10.08 8.29 -0.41
CA ARG A 76 10.98 9.13 -1.21
C ARG A 76 11.04 10.58 -0.73
N ALA A 77 9.95 11.09 -0.18
CA ALA A 77 9.91 12.43 0.43
C ALA A 77 10.59 12.51 1.81
N GLY A 78 11.16 11.41 2.31
CA GLY A 78 11.92 11.33 3.56
C GLY A 78 11.09 11.04 4.81
N TYR A 79 9.85 10.56 4.66
CA TYR A 79 9.01 10.18 5.80
C TYR A 79 9.40 8.80 6.35
N VAL A 80 9.32 8.66 7.66
CA VAL A 80 9.57 7.42 8.39
C VAL A 80 8.25 6.79 8.80
N PHE A 81 8.10 5.49 8.52
CA PHE A 81 6.90 4.74 8.88
C PHE A 81 7.05 4.09 10.25
N LYS A 82 6.05 4.31 11.11
CA LYS A 82 5.85 3.58 12.36
C LYS A 82 4.65 2.65 12.20
N GLU A 83 4.89 1.35 12.33
CA GLU A 83 3.85 0.33 12.16
C GLU A 83 3.23 -0.03 13.51
N VAL A 84 1.91 0.10 13.63
CA VAL A 84 1.17 -0.21 14.86
C VAL A 84 0.19 -1.36 14.63
N PRO A 85 0.09 -2.33 15.56
CA PRO A 85 -0.91 -3.39 15.44
C PRO A 85 -2.31 -2.80 15.61
N VAL A 86 -3.22 -3.17 14.70
CA VAL A 86 -4.64 -2.83 14.80
C VAL A 86 -5.45 -4.10 14.83
N ARG A 87 -6.35 -4.20 15.83
CA ARG A 87 -7.30 -5.31 15.92
C ARG A 87 -8.28 -5.23 14.76
N HIS A 88 -8.22 -6.20 13.86
CA HIS A 88 -9.10 -6.30 12.72
C HIS A 88 -10.10 -7.43 12.94
N PHE A 89 -11.39 -7.10 12.89
CA PHE A 89 -12.46 -8.09 13.04
C PHE A 89 -12.80 -8.72 11.66
N PRO A 90 -13.08 -10.04 11.61
CA PRO A 90 -13.45 -10.69 10.37
C PRO A 90 -14.75 -10.09 9.82
N ARG A 91 -14.78 -9.82 8.51
CA ARG A 91 -16.02 -9.42 7.85
C ARG A 91 -17.00 -10.59 7.86
N LYS A 92 -18.22 -10.33 8.32
CA LYS A 92 -19.33 -11.30 8.26
C LYS A 92 -19.99 -11.40 6.88
N PHE A 93 -19.83 -10.36 6.02
CA PHE A 93 -20.47 -10.29 4.69
C PHE A 93 -19.59 -9.56 3.65
N GLY A 94 -19.75 -9.93 2.37
CA GLY A 94 -19.16 -9.28 1.19
C GLY A 94 -18.22 -10.17 0.36
N THR A 95 -18.37 -10.16 -0.96
CA THR A 95 -17.48 -10.86 -1.92
C THR A 95 -16.30 -9.96 -2.33
N GLN A 96 -15.12 -10.56 -2.47
CA GLN A 96 -13.87 -9.81 -2.68
C GLN A 96 -13.59 -9.61 -4.18
N SER A 97 -13.49 -8.36 -4.63
CA SER A 97 -13.22 -7.99 -6.03
C SER A 97 -11.72 -7.81 -6.36
N GLY A 98 -10.86 -7.76 -5.34
CA GLY A 98 -9.44 -7.42 -5.48
C GLY A 98 -8.57 -8.47 -6.20
N ALA A 99 -8.99 -9.74 -6.23
CA ALA A 99 -8.27 -10.82 -6.92
C ALA A 99 -8.74 -11.03 -8.36
N ASN A 100 -9.60 -10.16 -8.89
CA ASN A 100 -10.00 -10.24 -10.29
C ASN A 100 -8.80 -9.93 -11.19
N LEU A 101 -8.56 -10.76 -12.21
CA LEU A 101 -7.45 -10.62 -13.15
C LEU A 101 -7.37 -9.20 -13.77
N LYS A 102 -8.52 -8.56 -14.00
CA LYS A 102 -8.58 -7.16 -14.48
C LYS A 102 -7.95 -6.16 -13.51
N VAL A 103 -8.14 -6.36 -12.20
CA VAL A 103 -7.56 -5.50 -11.14
C VAL A 103 -6.06 -5.69 -11.06
N ILE A 104 -5.60 -6.95 -11.17
CA ILE A 104 -4.17 -7.29 -11.18
C ILE A 104 -3.47 -6.66 -12.39
N LEU A 105 -4.03 -6.84 -13.61
CA LEU A 105 -3.47 -6.25 -14.82
C LEU A 105 -3.47 -4.72 -14.79
N ARG A 106 -4.52 -4.10 -14.24
CA ARG A 106 -4.56 -2.65 -14.01
C ARG A 106 -3.46 -2.22 -13.04
N MET A 107 -3.28 -2.93 -11.93
CA MET A 107 -2.24 -2.66 -10.95
C MET A 107 -0.84 -2.74 -11.57
N PHE A 108 -0.54 -3.75 -12.40
CA PHE A 108 0.73 -3.84 -13.12
C PHE A 108 0.96 -2.67 -14.09
N ARG A 109 -0.09 -2.22 -14.80
CA ARG A 109 0.01 -1.04 -15.68
C ARG A 109 0.25 0.24 -14.87
N GLU A 110 -0.47 0.43 -13.78
CA GLU A 110 -0.31 1.58 -12.88
C GLU A 110 1.09 1.57 -12.23
N SER A 111 1.61 0.39 -11.84
CA SER A 111 2.94 0.27 -11.23
C SER A 111 4.04 0.58 -12.22
N TRP A 112 3.91 0.16 -13.47
CA TRP A 112 4.88 0.50 -14.51
C TRP A 112 4.91 2.00 -14.81
N LYS A 113 3.74 2.65 -14.88
CA LYS A 113 3.64 4.12 -15.00
C LYS A 113 4.29 4.83 -13.82
N LEU A 114 4.01 4.39 -12.59
CA LEU A 114 4.60 4.94 -11.39
C LEU A 114 6.12 4.77 -11.39
N ARG A 115 6.64 3.62 -11.81
CA ARG A 115 8.08 3.37 -11.89
C ARG A 115 8.78 4.32 -12.85
N ASN A 116 8.18 4.59 -14.01
CA ASN A 116 8.75 5.52 -14.98
C ASN A 116 8.74 6.96 -14.44
N GLU A 117 7.62 7.42 -13.87
CA GLU A 117 7.52 8.74 -13.21
C GLU A 117 8.58 8.93 -12.13
N LEU A 118 8.78 7.88 -11.31
CA LEU A 118 9.78 7.88 -10.26
C LEU A 118 11.23 7.82 -10.78
N ARG A 119 11.49 7.35 -12.00
CA ARG A 119 12.83 7.34 -12.59
C ARG A 119 13.21 8.70 -13.18
N ASP A 120 12.21 9.42 -13.67
CA ASP A 120 12.39 10.71 -14.34
C ASP A 120 12.36 11.91 -13.36
N SER A 121 12.25 11.65 -12.05
CA SER A 121 12.24 12.63 -10.93
C SER A 121 13.34 12.37 -9.92
#